data_AF-A0A832HT88-F1
#
_entry.id   AF-A0A832HT88-F1
#
_cell.length_a   1.000
_cell.length_b   1.000
_cell.length_c   1.000
_cell.angle_alpha   90.00
_cell.angle_beta   90.00
_cell.angle_gamma   90.00
#
_symmetry.space_group_name_H-M   'P 1'
#
loop_
_entity.id
_entity.type
_entity.pdbx_description
1 polymer ?
#
loop_
_entity_poly.entity_id
_entity_poly.type
_entity_poly.pdbx_seq_one_letter_code
_entity_poly.pdbx_strand_id
1 'polypeptide(L)'
;MAFKAAQCPSCGASIQVPDDRDRASCMYCGSSISVKEAVEAHGVPDAKNILQTAITFLESRNYEEANKQLTRVLEYDPENRTAWLCKAIIASSPTLKHKFFFWNAFQEIEPYILQAKTYFGKALTAPGIEDECFREKAAGILVRTAASHLKGGDGSRTADNADRMFNLDIDLLRDAAYRSALSFMTLGALCLNAAYCLRPCKAVAEEIRSYRSFLQRFPVPYSEWMVTGQLEDKDRAKQMDDWFIEWAVTGRSTLYDLEQKINKEHPDWDTKPTKEQTKTNQCFIATATIGDPDHPAVVLLREFRDDYLLNRSAGRLFVRWYYAIGPVAARVIARSLILRRITYWLVVRPAAKMAGRSMKKARRGEV
;
A
#
# COMPACT_ATOMS: atom_id res chain seq x y z
N MET A 1 -59.25 -3.47 21.82
CA MET A 1 -58.46 -3.47 20.57
C MET A 1 -57.11 -4.04 20.90
N ALA A 2 -56.77 -5.20 20.35
CA ALA A 2 -55.45 -5.78 20.51
C ALA A 2 -54.52 -5.17 19.46
N PHE A 3 -53.33 -4.77 19.88
CA PHE A 3 -52.30 -4.27 18.97
C PHE A 3 -51.24 -5.36 18.80
N LYS A 4 -50.84 -5.59 17.55
CA LYS A 4 -49.70 -6.44 17.22
C LYS A 4 -48.51 -5.56 16.88
N ALA A 5 -47.34 -5.97 17.31
CA ALA A 5 -46.11 -5.35 16.88
C ALA A 5 -45.86 -5.72 15.41
N ALA A 6 -45.43 -4.72 14.62
CA ALA A 6 -45.31 -4.78 13.18
C ALA A 6 -44.14 -3.92 12.71
N GLN A 7 -43.72 -4.10 11.46
CA GLN A 7 -42.71 -3.27 10.82
C GLN A 7 -43.27 -2.67 9.52
N CYS A 8 -43.12 -1.35 9.35
CA CYS A 8 -43.65 -0.67 8.18
C CYS A 8 -42.86 -1.09 6.92
N PRO A 9 -43.50 -1.66 5.87
CA PRO A 9 -42.80 -2.06 4.65
C PRO A 9 -42.26 -0.88 3.83
N SER A 10 -42.80 0.34 4.01
CA SER A 10 -42.34 1.51 3.26
C SER A 10 -41.11 2.19 3.89
N CYS A 11 -40.99 2.22 5.22
CA CYS A 11 -39.88 2.94 5.89
C CYS A 11 -39.07 2.10 6.88
N GLY A 12 -39.45 0.85 7.15
CA GLY A 12 -38.76 -0.06 8.07
C GLY A 12 -39.00 0.21 9.55
N ALA A 13 -39.78 1.23 9.92
CA ALA A 13 -40.02 1.58 11.31
C ALA A 13 -40.84 0.52 12.06
N SER A 14 -40.44 0.20 13.29
CA SER A 14 -41.22 -0.66 14.20
C SER A 14 -42.42 0.12 14.72
N ILE A 15 -43.61 -0.42 14.49
CA ILE A 15 -44.90 0.19 14.79
C ILE A 15 -45.82 -0.82 15.49
N GLN A 16 -46.90 -0.32 16.10
CA GLN A 16 -47.99 -1.16 16.58
C GLN A 16 -49.20 -0.95 15.67
N VAL A 17 -49.76 -2.04 15.16
CA VAL A 17 -50.93 -2.02 14.27
C VAL A 17 -52.12 -2.70 14.94
N PRO A 18 -53.35 -2.19 14.73
CA PRO A 18 -54.55 -2.85 15.24
C PRO A 18 -54.76 -4.20 14.55
N ASP A 19 -55.12 -5.25 15.30
CA ASP A 19 -55.37 -6.59 14.76
C ASP A 19 -56.73 -6.72 14.04
N ASP A 20 -57.59 -5.71 14.15
CA ASP A 20 -58.95 -5.68 13.61
C ASP A 20 -59.05 -5.04 12.22
N ARG A 21 -57.93 -4.60 11.63
CA ARG A 21 -57.93 -3.87 10.35
C ARG A 21 -56.97 -4.49 9.35
N ASP A 22 -57.37 -4.49 8.08
CA ASP A 22 -56.49 -4.93 6.98
C ASP A 22 -55.43 -3.88 6.61
N ARG A 23 -55.73 -2.59 6.85
CA ARG A 23 -54.84 -1.47 6.56
C ARG A 23 -54.69 -0.52 7.74
N ALA A 24 -53.47 -0.03 7.92
CA ALA A 24 -53.10 0.98 8.91
C ALA A 24 -52.25 2.08 8.26
N SER A 25 -52.26 3.28 8.83
CA SER A 25 -51.37 4.36 8.39
C SER A 25 -50.10 4.33 9.24
N CYS A 26 -48.93 4.34 8.60
CA CYS A 26 -47.67 4.46 9.32
C CYS A 26 -47.54 5.86 9.94
N MET A 27 -47.23 5.92 11.25
CA MET A 27 -47.07 7.20 11.95
C MET A 27 -45.79 7.95 11.60
N TYR A 28 -44.80 7.27 10.99
CA TYR A 28 -43.50 7.85 10.66
C TYR A 28 -43.42 8.40 9.24
N CYS A 29 -43.97 7.68 8.25
CA CYS A 29 -43.87 8.05 6.83
C CYS A 29 -45.23 8.35 6.16
N GLY A 30 -46.34 8.15 6.87
CA GLY A 30 -47.68 8.45 6.36
C GLY A 30 -48.20 7.48 5.28
N SER A 31 -47.45 6.44 4.91
CA SER A 31 -47.94 5.46 3.93
C SER A 31 -49.02 4.56 4.52
N SER A 32 -50.02 4.24 3.70
CA SER A 32 -51.04 3.24 4.00
C SER A 32 -50.44 1.85 3.81
N ILE A 33 -50.30 1.10 4.88
CA ILE A 33 -49.64 -0.21 4.92
C ILE A 33 -50.64 -1.35 5.19
N SER A 34 -50.38 -2.52 4.63
CA SER A 34 -51.13 -3.75 4.94
C SER A 34 -50.73 -4.26 6.32
N VAL A 35 -51.70 -4.49 7.20
CA VAL A 35 -51.45 -5.00 8.56
C VAL A 35 -50.86 -6.40 8.52
N LYS A 36 -51.33 -7.26 7.61
CA LYS A 36 -50.82 -8.63 7.45
C LYS A 36 -49.35 -8.63 7.03
N GLU A 37 -49.00 -7.85 6.00
CA GLU A 37 -47.60 -7.73 5.53
C GLU A 37 -46.70 -7.09 6.59
N ALA A 38 -47.19 -6.08 7.32
CA ALA A 38 -46.41 -5.40 8.34
C ALA A 38 -46.16 -6.28 9.58
N VAL A 39 -47.11 -7.14 9.96
CA VAL A 39 -46.93 -8.11 11.04
C VAL A 39 -46.02 -9.25 10.61
N GLU A 40 -46.12 -9.73 9.37
CA GLU A 40 -45.20 -10.74 8.81
C GLU A 40 -43.77 -10.20 8.66
N ALA A 41 -43.61 -8.90 8.36
CA ALA A 41 -42.31 -8.24 8.34
C ALA A 41 -41.71 -8.03 9.75
N HIS A 42 -42.50 -8.20 10.81
CA HIS A 42 -42.02 -8.01 12.17
C HIS A 42 -41.04 -9.11 12.59
N GLY A 43 -39.81 -8.70 12.94
CA GLY A 43 -38.77 -9.63 13.35
C GLY A 43 -37.89 -10.13 12.19
N VAL A 44 -38.18 -9.71 10.96
CA VAL A 44 -37.21 -9.79 9.86
C VAL A 44 -36.08 -8.82 10.21
N PRO A 45 -34.82 -9.29 10.34
CA PRO A 45 -33.72 -8.40 10.63
C PRO A 45 -33.59 -7.37 9.50
N ASP A 46 -33.85 -6.11 9.80
CA ASP A 46 -33.66 -5.03 8.83
C ASP A 46 -32.17 -5.01 8.46
N ALA A 47 -31.87 -5.44 7.23
CA ALA A 47 -30.52 -5.49 6.69
C ALA A 47 -29.83 -4.12 6.84
N LYS A 48 -30.61 -3.02 6.82
CA LYS A 48 -30.11 -1.65 7.06
C LYS A 48 -29.64 -1.44 8.50
N ASN A 49 -30.37 -1.93 9.51
CA ASN A 49 -29.99 -1.83 10.92
C ASN A 49 -28.76 -2.70 11.23
N ILE A 50 -28.70 -3.92 10.68
CA ILE A 50 -27.51 -4.79 10.83
C ILE A 50 -26.31 -4.13 10.18
N LEU A 51 -26.47 -3.57 8.98
CA LEU A 51 -25.41 -2.86 8.27
C LEU A 51 -24.91 -1.64 9.06
N GLN A 52 -25.80 -0.83 9.64
CA GLN A 52 -25.41 0.31 10.47
C GLN A 52 -24.62 -0.12 11.71
N THR A 53 -25.03 -1.22 12.34
CA THR A 53 -24.32 -1.82 13.47
C THR A 53 -22.93 -2.30 13.04
N ALA A 54 -22.83 -2.94 11.87
CA ALA A 54 -21.57 -3.40 11.30
C ALA A 54 -20.62 -2.24 10.98
N ILE A 55 -21.13 -1.13 10.44
CA ILE A 55 -20.35 0.09 10.18
C ILE A 55 -19.79 0.65 11.49
N THR A 56 -20.59 0.65 12.56
CA THR A 56 -20.14 1.11 13.89
C THR A 56 -19.01 0.22 14.45
N PHE A 57 -19.10 -1.10 14.27
CA PHE A 57 -18.00 -2.01 14.63
C PHE A 57 -16.75 -1.79 13.78
N LEU A 58 -16.91 -1.49 12.49
CA LEU A 58 -15.81 -1.16 11.60
C LEU A 58 -15.11 0.14 12.02
N GLU A 59 -15.88 1.18 12.36
CA GLU A 59 -15.35 2.47 12.87
C GLU A 59 -14.57 2.29 14.19
N SER A 60 -15.03 1.41 15.07
CA SER A 60 -14.35 1.04 16.32
C SER A 60 -13.20 0.03 16.14
N ARG A 61 -12.87 -0.36 14.89
CA ARG A 61 -11.84 -1.35 14.54
C ARG A 61 -12.08 -2.76 15.11
N ASN A 62 -13.31 -3.07 15.50
CA ASN A 62 -13.70 -4.43 15.84
C ASN A 62 -14.03 -5.22 14.56
N TYR A 63 -12.99 -5.58 13.81
CA TYR A 63 -13.11 -6.22 12.50
C TYR A 63 -13.78 -7.60 12.56
N GLU A 64 -13.62 -8.33 13.67
CA GLU A 64 -14.21 -9.66 13.83
C GLU A 64 -15.74 -9.58 13.90
N GLU A 65 -16.27 -8.75 14.80
CA GLU A 65 -17.72 -8.55 14.93
C GLU A 65 -18.31 -7.85 13.72
N ALA A 66 -17.61 -6.86 13.15
CA ALA A 66 -18.02 -6.23 11.90
C ALA A 66 -18.19 -7.28 10.79
N ASN A 67 -17.21 -8.18 10.60
CA ASN A 67 -17.27 -9.19 9.55
C ASN A 67 -18.41 -10.20 9.75
N LYS A 68 -18.73 -10.58 11.00
CA LYS A 68 -19.89 -11.44 11.32
C LYS A 68 -21.20 -10.76 10.89
N GLN A 69 -21.41 -9.51 11.28
CA GLN A 69 -22.64 -8.79 10.93
C GLN A 69 -22.74 -8.54 9.41
N LEU A 70 -21.64 -8.19 8.73
CA LEU A 70 -21.62 -8.01 7.28
C LEU A 70 -21.95 -9.30 6.52
N THR A 71 -21.53 -10.46 7.04
CA THR A 71 -21.88 -11.75 6.45
C THR A 71 -23.38 -11.97 6.50
N ARG A 72 -24.02 -11.65 7.64
CA ARG A 72 -25.48 -11.70 7.77
C ARG A 72 -26.17 -10.74 6.82
N VAL A 73 -25.67 -9.51 6.65
CA VAL A 73 -26.23 -8.56 5.65
C VAL A 73 -26.22 -9.19 4.25
N LEU A 74 -25.11 -9.83 3.87
CA LEU A 74 -24.96 -10.45 2.55
C LEU A 74 -25.76 -11.76 2.38
N GLU A 75 -26.18 -12.42 3.46
CA GLU A 75 -27.12 -13.54 3.39
C GLU A 75 -28.53 -13.08 2.98
N TYR A 76 -28.93 -11.88 3.41
CA TYR A 76 -30.21 -11.27 3.02
C TYR A 76 -30.13 -10.53 1.67
N ASP A 77 -29.06 -9.77 1.46
CA ASP A 77 -28.81 -8.98 0.25
C ASP A 77 -27.39 -9.26 -0.29
N PRO A 78 -27.23 -10.29 -1.15
CA PRO A 78 -25.93 -10.68 -1.70
C PRO A 78 -25.27 -9.60 -2.58
N GLU A 79 -26.04 -8.64 -3.10
CA GLU A 79 -25.55 -7.57 -3.97
C GLU A 79 -25.27 -6.26 -3.21
N ASN A 80 -25.38 -6.28 -1.88
CA ASN A 80 -25.18 -5.10 -1.04
C ASN A 80 -23.76 -4.51 -1.17
N ARG A 81 -23.63 -3.42 -1.92
CA ARG A 81 -22.34 -2.78 -2.25
C ARG A 81 -21.66 -2.22 -1.01
N THR A 82 -22.42 -1.62 -0.10
CA THR A 82 -21.91 -1.07 1.17
C THR A 82 -21.33 -2.18 2.03
N ALA A 83 -22.01 -3.33 2.12
CA ALA A 83 -21.49 -4.47 2.86
C ALA A 83 -20.22 -5.06 2.22
N TRP A 84 -20.18 -5.18 0.89
CA TRP A 84 -18.97 -5.58 0.16
C TRP A 84 -17.81 -4.59 0.37
N LEU A 85 -18.07 -3.28 0.40
CA LEU A 85 -17.05 -2.27 0.65
C LEU A 85 -16.49 -2.41 2.08
N CYS A 86 -17.36 -2.57 3.08
CA CYS A 86 -16.94 -2.80 4.46
C CYS A 86 -16.09 -4.06 4.59
N LYS A 87 -16.47 -5.16 3.92
CA LYS A 87 -15.65 -6.39 3.87
C LYS A 87 -14.30 -6.15 3.19
N ALA A 88 -14.25 -5.35 2.13
CA ALA A 88 -13.00 -5.00 1.45
C ALA A 88 -12.06 -4.18 2.36
N ILE A 89 -12.60 -3.22 3.12
CA ILE A 89 -11.84 -2.44 4.12
C ILE A 89 -11.26 -3.35 5.20
N ILE A 90 -12.04 -4.31 5.70
CA ILE A 90 -11.59 -5.29 6.68
C ILE A 90 -10.48 -6.18 6.09
N ALA A 91 -10.68 -6.71 4.88
CA ALA A 91 -9.68 -7.53 4.20
C ALA A 91 -8.37 -6.76 3.96
N SER A 92 -8.43 -5.44 3.79
CA SER A 92 -7.25 -4.59 3.61
C SER A 92 -6.44 -4.34 4.89
N SER A 93 -6.94 -4.79 6.04
CA SER A 93 -6.31 -4.64 7.36
C SER A 93 -6.09 -6.02 8.01
N PRO A 94 -5.21 -6.87 7.45
CA PRO A 94 -5.04 -8.25 7.90
C PRO A 94 -4.51 -8.32 9.35
N THR A 95 -5.15 -9.14 10.18
CA THR A 95 -4.64 -9.49 11.51
C THR A 95 -3.74 -10.72 11.41
N LEU A 96 -2.43 -10.50 11.31
CA LEU A 96 -1.44 -11.59 11.23
C LEU A 96 -1.29 -12.31 12.58
N LYS A 97 -1.39 -13.65 12.55
CA LYS A 97 -1.31 -14.49 13.75
C LYS A 97 0.14 -14.64 14.21
N HIS A 98 1.08 -14.72 13.27
CA HIS A 98 2.50 -14.89 13.55
C HIS A 98 3.28 -13.59 13.31
N LYS A 99 3.20 -12.65 14.27
CA LYS A 99 3.90 -11.35 14.22
C LYS A 99 5.44 -11.44 14.11
N PHE A 100 6.03 -12.61 14.34
CA PHE A 100 7.47 -12.78 14.55
C PHE A 100 8.19 -13.68 13.55
N PHE A 101 7.47 -14.34 12.63
CA PHE A 101 8.10 -15.25 11.66
C PHE A 101 7.93 -14.71 10.24
N PHE A 102 8.77 -13.72 9.93
CA PHE A 102 8.78 -12.91 8.70
C PHE A 102 8.84 -13.74 7.41
N TRP A 103 9.28 -15.00 7.48
CA TRP A 103 9.46 -15.90 6.35
C TRP A 103 8.16 -16.25 5.60
N ASN A 104 7.02 -16.35 6.30
CA ASN A 104 5.74 -16.78 5.72
C ASN A 104 4.65 -15.70 5.79
N ALA A 105 4.98 -14.48 6.22
CA ALA A 105 3.99 -13.40 6.31
C ALA A 105 3.30 -13.14 4.95
N PHE A 106 4.02 -13.35 3.85
CA PHE A 106 3.46 -13.33 2.51
C PHE A 106 2.30 -14.33 2.29
N GLN A 107 2.48 -15.60 2.71
CA GLN A 107 1.45 -16.65 2.60
C GLN A 107 0.22 -16.33 3.44
N GLU A 108 0.40 -15.64 4.58
CA GLU A 108 -0.73 -15.17 5.40
C GLU A 108 -1.46 -13.99 4.76
N ILE A 109 -0.78 -13.10 4.02
CA ILE A 109 -1.35 -11.88 3.42
C ILE A 109 -2.05 -12.17 2.09
N GLU A 110 -1.57 -13.14 1.32
CA GLU A 110 -2.13 -13.60 0.05
C GLU A 110 -3.68 -13.65 0.01
N PRO A 111 -4.34 -14.42 0.90
CA PRO A 111 -5.79 -14.57 0.84
C PRO A 111 -6.52 -13.23 1.07
N TYR A 112 -5.93 -12.33 1.87
CA TYR A 112 -6.49 -11.00 2.11
C TYR A 112 -6.39 -10.11 0.88
N ILE A 113 -5.30 -10.19 0.12
CA ILE A 113 -5.14 -9.45 -1.14
C ILE A 113 -6.22 -9.90 -2.14
N LEU A 114 -6.39 -11.21 -2.30
CA LEU A 114 -7.39 -11.77 -3.20
C LEU A 114 -8.80 -11.33 -2.79
N GLN A 115 -9.14 -11.49 -1.51
CA GLN A 115 -10.42 -11.04 -0.95
C GLN A 115 -10.64 -9.54 -1.16
N ALA A 116 -9.65 -8.70 -0.85
CA ALA A 116 -9.75 -7.26 -1.03
C ALA A 116 -10.02 -6.89 -2.50
N LYS A 117 -9.27 -7.45 -3.45
CA LYS A 117 -9.50 -7.20 -4.89
C LYS A 117 -10.91 -7.61 -5.31
N THR A 118 -11.35 -8.80 -4.92
CA THR A 118 -12.70 -9.29 -5.26
C THR A 118 -13.78 -8.42 -4.63
N TYR A 119 -13.64 -8.05 -3.35
CA TYR A 119 -14.66 -7.28 -2.63
C TYR A 119 -14.72 -5.83 -3.11
N PHE A 120 -13.59 -5.18 -3.39
CA PHE A 120 -13.58 -3.87 -4.05
C PHE A 120 -14.19 -3.94 -5.45
N GLY A 121 -13.89 -5.00 -6.20
CA GLY A 121 -14.48 -5.25 -7.51
C GLY A 121 -16.01 -5.34 -7.47
N LYS A 122 -16.59 -5.99 -6.44
CA LYS A 122 -18.04 -6.03 -6.23
C LYS A 122 -18.62 -4.68 -5.80
N ALA A 123 -17.96 -4.01 -4.85
CA ALA A 123 -18.45 -2.78 -4.23
C ALA A 123 -18.45 -1.56 -5.16
N LEU A 124 -17.47 -1.45 -6.07
CA LEU A 124 -17.21 -0.24 -6.87
C LEU A 124 -17.82 -0.31 -8.29
N THR A 125 -18.73 -1.24 -8.56
CA THR A 125 -19.47 -1.31 -9.83
C THR A 125 -20.48 -0.16 -9.95
N ALA A 126 -20.96 0.12 -11.17
CA ALA A 126 -22.04 1.09 -11.41
C ALA A 126 -23.43 0.44 -11.24
N PRO A 127 -24.47 1.15 -10.75
CA PRO A 127 -24.42 2.47 -10.09
C PRO A 127 -23.71 2.43 -8.71
N GLY A 128 -22.89 3.43 -8.39
CA GLY A 128 -22.07 3.44 -7.17
C GLY A 128 -22.85 3.52 -5.86
N ILE A 129 -22.14 3.61 -4.73
CA ILE A 129 -22.75 3.80 -3.40
C ILE A 129 -23.35 5.22 -3.29
N GLU A 130 -24.64 5.32 -3.02
CA GLU A 130 -25.38 6.60 -3.01
C GLU A 130 -25.04 7.48 -1.79
N ASP A 131 -24.81 6.87 -0.62
CA ASP A 131 -24.53 7.59 0.62
C ASP A 131 -23.17 8.31 0.56
N GLU A 132 -23.23 9.63 0.36
CA GLU A 132 -22.06 10.51 0.26
C GLU A 132 -21.27 10.60 1.57
N CYS A 133 -21.97 10.66 2.71
CA CYS A 133 -21.33 10.73 4.03
C CYS A 133 -20.52 9.45 4.30
N PHE A 134 -21.10 8.31 3.95
CA PHE A 134 -20.41 7.03 4.08
C PHE A 134 -19.22 6.93 3.12
N ARG A 135 -19.36 7.36 1.85
CA ARG A 135 -18.23 7.37 0.89
C ARG A 135 -17.06 8.20 1.39
N GLU A 136 -17.32 9.39 1.93
CA GLU A 136 -16.29 10.26 2.51
C GLU A 136 -15.55 9.59 3.67
N LYS A 137 -16.29 9.00 4.61
CA LYS A 137 -15.71 8.28 5.75
C LYS A 137 -14.89 7.07 5.29
N ALA A 138 -15.44 6.26 4.39
CA ALA A 138 -14.79 5.06 3.87
C ALA A 138 -13.50 5.40 3.12
N ALA A 139 -13.51 6.43 2.27
CA ALA A 139 -12.31 6.93 1.61
C ALA A 139 -11.23 7.35 2.62
N GLY A 140 -11.62 8.08 3.69
CA GLY A 140 -10.70 8.46 4.75
C GLY A 140 -10.09 7.26 5.51
N ILE A 141 -10.87 6.20 5.74
CA ILE A 141 -10.37 4.95 6.35
C ILE A 141 -9.35 4.30 5.41
N LEU A 142 -9.67 4.15 4.13
CA LEU A 142 -8.81 3.51 3.14
C LEU A 142 -7.47 4.25 2.94
N VAL A 143 -7.47 5.58 2.91
CA VAL A 143 -6.23 6.38 2.86
C VAL A 143 -5.36 6.13 4.09
N ARG A 144 -5.95 6.09 5.29
CA ARG A 144 -5.22 5.77 6.52
C ARG A 144 -4.69 4.34 6.54
N THR A 145 -5.46 3.38 6.05
CA THR A 145 -5.03 1.98 5.93
C THR A 145 -3.86 1.86 4.94
N ALA A 146 -3.94 2.52 3.78
CA ALA A 146 -2.82 2.58 2.83
C ALA A 146 -1.58 3.21 3.47
N ALA A 147 -1.73 4.36 4.14
CA ALA A 147 -0.61 5.01 4.85
C ALA A 147 0.01 4.10 5.91
N SER A 148 -0.80 3.30 6.63
CA SER A 148 -0.31 2.36 7.64
C SER A 148 0.54 1.23 7.05
N HIS A 149 0.34 0.87 5.78
CA HIS A 149 1.19 -0.09 5.09
C HIS A 149 2.59 0.47 4.75
N LEU A 150 2.76 1.81 4.75
CA LEU A 150 4.02 2.49 4.38
C LEU A 150 4.72 3.30 5.48
N LYS A 151 4.03 4.14 6.26
CA LYS A 151 4.67 5.15 7.14
C LYS A 151 5.13 4.54 8.46
N GLY A 152 6.12 3.65 8.40
CA GLY A 152 6.65 2.94 9.57
C GLY A 152 5.74 1.82 10.11
N GLY A 153 4.71 1.43 9.35
CA GLY A 153 3.94 0.21 9.60
C GLY A 153 4.49 -0.98 8.83
N ASP A 154 3.69 -2.03 8.68
CA ASP A 154 4.19 -3.39 8.44
C ASP A 154 5.02 -3.52 7.16
N GLY A 155 4.65 -2.85 6.06
CA GLY A 155 5.43 -2.87 4.82
C GLY A 155 6.80 -2.18 4.93
N SER A 156 6.88 -0.99 5.54
CA SER A 156 8.16 -0.29 5.76
C SER A 156 9.03 -0.97 6.79
N ARG A 157 8.46 -1.47 7.90
CA ARG A 157 9.22 -2.24 8.90
C ARG A 157 9.83 -3.49 8.28
N THR A 158 9.07 -4.16 7.42
CA THR A 158 9.56 -5.35 6.73
C THR A 158 10.70 -5.01 5.76
N ALA A 159 10.58 -3.92 5.00
CA ALA A 159 11.66 -3.46 4.11
C ALA A 159 12.89 -2.94 4.88
N ASP A 160 12.70 -2.20 5.98
CA ASP A 160 13.79 -1.75 6.85
C ASP A 160 14.55 -2.94 7.46
N ASN A 161 13.84 -3.98 7.86
CA ASN A 161 14.43 -5.24 8.32
C ASN A 161 15.18 -5.96 7.18
N ALA A 162 14.62 -5.99 5.96
CA ALA A 162 15.28 -6.55 4.78
C ALA A 162 16.61 -5.86 4.49
N ASP A 163 16.65 -4.53 4.58
CA ASP A 163 17.86 -3.75 4.34
C ASP A 163 18.90 -3.92 5.45
N ARG A 164 18.48 -4.15 6.71
CA ARG A 164 19.41 -4.52 7.80
C ARG A 164 20.03 -5.89 7.59
N MET A 165 19.33 -6.80 6.92
CA MET A 165 19.83 -8.13 6.56
C MET A 165 20.86 -8.09 5.41
N PHE A 166 21.11 -6.92 4.78
CA PHE A 166 22.11 -6.72 3.72
C PHE A 166 23.54 -7.16 4.13
N ASN A 167 23.85 -7.19 5.43
CA ASN A 167 25.17 -7.58 5.96
C ASN A 167 25.32 -9.08 6.27
N LEU A 168 24.25 -9.87 6.14
CA LEU A 168 24.26 -11.32 6.37
C LEU A 168 24.01 -11.99 5.02
N ASP A 169 24.86 -12.93 4.60
CA ASP A 169 24.74 -13.68 3.34
C ASP A 169 23.52 -14.61 3.33
N ILE A 170 22.32 -14.04 3.40
CA ILE A 170 21.05 -14.77 3.48
C ILE A 170 20.11 -14.14 2.45
N ASP A 171 20.40 -14.37 1.18
CA ASP A 171 19.60 -13.87 0.05
C ASP A 171 18.13 -14.33 0.13
N LEU A 172 17.86 -15.51 0.72
CA LEU A 172 16.52 -16.05 0.92
C LEU A 172 15.69 -15.24 1.94
N LEU A 173 16.31 -14.74 3.02
CA LEU A 173 15.66 -13.89 4.02
C LEU A 173 15.24 -12.55 3.42
N ARG A 174 16.13 -11.98 2.61
CA ARG A 174 15.92 -10.70 1.95
C ARG A 174 14.78 -10.79 0.94
N ASP A 175 14.73 -11.86 0.15
CA ASP A 175 13.65 -12.10 -0.80
C ASP A 175 12.29 -12.22 -0.09
N ALA A 176 12.20 -13.03 0.98
CA ALA A 176 10.97 -13.17 1.77
C ALA A 176 10.48 -11.82 2.34
N ALA A 177 11.40 -11.01 2.89
CA ALA A 177 11.05 -9.70 3.43
C ALA A 177 10.57 -8.71 2.34
N TYR A 178 11.21 -8.71 1.16
CA TYR A 178 10.73 -7.90 0.04
C TYR A 178 9.36 -8.35 -0.49
N ARG A 179 9.10 -9.67 -0.52
CA ARG A 179 7.78 -10.21 -0.87
C ARG A 179 6.70 -9.70 0.06
N SER A 180 6.92 -9.84 1.36
CA SER A 180 5.98 -9.35 2.37
C SER A 180 5.78 -7.83 2.27
N ALA A 181 6.84 -7.04 2.06
CA ALA A 181 6.72 -5.61 1.84
C ALA A 181 5.85 -5.29 0.61
N LEU A 182 6.09 -5.96 -0.53
CA LEU A 182 5.32 -5.78 -1.75
C LEU A 182 3.85 -6.19 -1.58
N SER A 183 3.54 -7.22 -0.81
CA SER A 183 2.16 -7.63 -0.50
C SER A 183 1.38 -6.57 0.26
N PHE A 184 1.98 -5.98 1.30
CA PHE A 184 1.38 -4.83 1.99
C PHE A 184 1.22 -3.63 1.07
N MET A 185 2.16 -3.43 0.15
CA MET A 185 2.04 -2.37 -0.84
C MET A 185 0.86 -2.59 -1.79
N THR A 186 0.65 -3.82 -2.25
CA THR A 186 -0.50 -4.17 -3.09
C THR A 186 -1.83 -3.92 -2.37
N LEU A 187 -1.94 -4.27 -1.08
CA LEU A 187 -3.13 -3.93 -0.29
C LEU A 187 -3.37 -2.42 -0.23
N GLY A 188 -2.33 -1.64 0.03
CA GLY A 188 -2.46 -0.19 0.06
C GLY A 188 -2.72 0.44 -1.31
N ALA A 189 -2.19 -0.12 -2.40
CA ALA A 189 -2.52 0.29 -3.76
C ALA A 189 -4.01 0.09 -4.06
N LEU A 190 -4.57 -1.07 -3.69
CA LEU A 190 -6.00 -1.35 -3.80
C LEU A 190 -6.82 -0.36 -2.95
N CYS A 191 -6.37 -0.05 -1.73
CA CYS A 191 -7.02 0.94 -0.87
C CYS A 191 -7.02 2.34 -1.49
N LEU A 192 -5.90 2.80 -2.05
CA LEU A 192 -5.80 4.12 -2.67
C LEU A 192 -6.69 4.23 -3.91
N ASN A 193 -6.72 3.19 -4.75
CA ASN A 193 -7.60 3.14 -5.90
C ASN A 193 -9.08 3.17 -5.48
N ALA A 194 -9.46 2.38 -4.48
CA ALA A 194 -10.81 2.38 -3.93
C ALA A 194 -11.18 3.73 -3.30
N ALA A 195 -10.27 4.34 -2.53
CA ALA A 195 -10.47 5.65 -1.93
C ALA A 195 -10.71 6.73 -3.00
N TYR A 196 -9.92 6.72 -4.08
CA TYR A 196 -10.09 7.63 -5.21
C TYR A 196 -11.44 7.45 -5.90
N CYS A 197 -11.87 6.20 -6.13
CA CYS A 197 -13.17 5.91 -6.74
C CYS A 197 -14.36 6.36 -5.86
N LEU A 198 -14.24 6.29 -4.53
CA LEU A 198 -15.27 6.76 -3.61
C LEU A 198 -15.29 8.29 -3.55
N ARG A 199 -14.12 8.91 -3.40
CA ARG A 199 -13.95 10.35 -3.29
C ARG A 199 -12.52 10.78 -3.70
N PRO A 200 -12.35 11.38 -4.90
CA PRO A 200 -11.09 11.97 -5.30
C PRO A 200 -10.65 13.05 -4.30
N CYS A 201 -9.45 12.91 -3.73
CA CYS A 201 -8.89 13.92 -2.83
C CYS A 201 -7.37 13.98 -2.92
N LYS A 202 -6.81 15.15 -2.60
CA LYS A 202 -5.36 15.42 -2.64
C LYS A 202 -4.54 14.49 -1.73
N ALA A 203 -5.12 14.01 -0.62
CA ALA A 203 -4.48 13.06 0.27
C ALA A 203 -4.13 11.73 -0.44
N VAL A 204 -4.94 11.29 -1.42
CA VAL A 204 -4.61 10.10 -2.24
C VAL A 204 -3.35 10.35 -3.05
N ALA A 205 -3.23 11.53 -3.69
CA ALA A 205 -2.06 11.89 -4.48
C ALA A 205 -0.77 11.95 -3.62
N GLU A 206 -0.88 12.48 -2.39
CA GLU A 206 0.23 12.53 -1.43
C GLU A 206 0.70 11.15 -0.98
N GLU A 207 -0.23 10.21 -0.75
CA GLU A 207 0.14 8.82 -0.45
C GLU A 207 0.77 8.12 -1.66
N ILE A 208 0.27 8.32 -2.88
CA ILE A 208 0.89 7.77 -4.11
C ILE A 208 2.34 8.21 -4.24
N ARG A 209 2.64 9.49 -3.92
CA ARG A 209 4.01 9.99 -3.91
C ARG A 209 4.88 9.21 -2.91
N SER A 210 4.35 8.91 -1.72
CA SER A 210 5.04 8.10 -0.70
C SER A 210 5.29 6.67 -1.20
N TYR A 211 4.29 6.04 -1.83
CA TYR A 211 4.41 4.73 -2.49
C TYR A 211 5.51 4.72 -3.56
N ARG A 212 5.54 5.74 -4.42
CA ARG A 212 6.56 5.87 -5.46
C ARG A 212 7.96 5.99 -4.87
N SER A 213 8.16 6.86 -3.89
CA SER A 213 9.47 7.02 -3.24
C SER A 213 9.94 5.72 -2.60
N PHE A 214 9.03 4.97 -1.99
CA PHE A 214 9.32 3.67 -1.42
C PHE A 214 9.63 2.61 -2.49
N LEU A 215 8.93 2.60 -3.63
CA LEU A 215 9.23 1.70 -4.77
C LEU A 215 10.65 1.88 -5.33
N GLN A 216 11.22 3.09 -5.23
CA GLN A 216 12.60 3.35 -5.67
C GLN A 216 13.67 2.69 -4.77
N ARG A 217 13.29 2.27 -3.57
CA ARG A 217 14.18 1.57 -2.63
C ARG A 217 14.47 0.13 -3.05
N PHE A 218 13.61 -0.45 -3.89
CA PHE A 218 13.80 -1.77 -4.46
C PHE A 218 14.68 -1.64 -5.72
N PRO A 219 15.97 -2.02 -5.68
CA PRO A 219 17.00 -1.57 -6.61
C PRO A 219 16.85 -2.09 -8.04
N VAL A 220 15.91 -3.00 -8.30
CA VAL A 220 15.75 -3.66 -9.60
C VAL A 220 14.25 -3.73 -9.94
N PRO A 221 13.81 -3.26 -11.12
CA PRO A 221 12.48 -3.52 -11.65
C PRO A 221 12.18 -5.02 -11.65
N TYR A 222 10.97 -5.44 -11.28
CA TYR A 222 10.63 -6.87 -11.20
C TYR A 222 10.91 -7.63 -12.52
N SER A 223 10.75 -6.96 -13.67
CA SER A 223 11.10 -7.50 -14.98
C SER A 223 12.60 -7.82 -15.15
N GLU A 224 13.48 -7.12 -14.45
CA GLU A 224 14.93 -7.33 -14.47
C GLU A 224 15.36 -8.44 -13.48
N TRP A 225 14.59 -8.72 -12.42
CA TRP A 225 14.80 -9.90 -11.56
C TRP A 225 14.68 -11.21 -12.35
N MET A 226 13.83 -11.25 -13.37
CA MET A 226 13.70 -12.39 -14.29
C MET A 226 14.91 -12.58 -15.21
N VAL A 227 15.65 -11.50 -15.49
CA VAL A 227 16.76 -11.51 -16.47
C VAL A 227 18.10 -11.74 -15.77
N THR A 228 18.30 -11.25 -14.54
CA THR A 228 19.53 -11.46 -13.76
C THR A 228 19.51 -12.78 -13.00
N GLY A 229 19.32 -13.90 -13.71
CA GLY A 229 19.27 -15.25 -13.16
C GLY A 229 20.39 -15.56 -12.14
N GLN A 230 20.09 -15.35 -10.86
CA GLN A 230 20.83 -15.84 -9.69
C GLN A 230 19.92 -16.68 -8.79
N LEU A 231 18.97 -17.39 -9.38
CA LEU A 231 18.51 -18.65 -8.83
C LEU A 231 19.21 -19.71 -9.66
N GLU A 232 20.26 -20.31 -9.13
CA GLU A 232 21.02 -21.41 -9.76
C GLU A 232 20.15 -22.65 -10.04
N ASP A 233 18.87 -22.60 -9.68
CA ASP A 233 17.91 -23.67 -9.82
C ASP A 233 16.61 -23.16 -10.46
N LYS A 234 16.42 -23.48 -11.75
CA LYS A 234 15.23 -23.14 -12.54
C LYS A 234 13.96 -23.76 -11.96
N ASP A 235 14.07 -24.89 -11.26
CA ASP A 235 12.94 -25.55 -10.61
C ASP A 235 12.52 -24.83 -9.31
N ARG A 236 13.47 -24.15 -8.65
CA ARG A 236 13.21 -23.33 -7.47
C ARG A 236 12.60 -21.95 -7.81
N ALA A 237 12.98 -21.36 -8.95
CA ALA A 237 12.34 -20.16 -9.50
C ALA A 237 10.87 -20.42 -9.90
N LYS A 238 10.58 -21.64 -10.40
CA LYS A 238 9.23 -22.11 -10.71
C LYS A 238 8.40 -22.45 -9.46
N GLN A 239 9.05 -22.86 -8.36
CA GLN A 239 8.45 -23.02 -7.02
C GLN A 239 8.23 -21.70 -6.26
N MET A 240 8.78 -20.59 -6.74
CA MET A 240 8.73 -19.27 -6.09
C MET A 240 7.67 -18.32 -6.70
N ASP A 241 6.77 -18.94 -7.47
CA ASP A 241 5.41 -18.61 -7.91
C ASP A 241 5.18 -17.43 -8.87
N ASP A 242 4.76 -17.80 -10.08
CA ASP A 242 4.08 -16.98 -11.10
C ASP A 242 2.94 -16.12 -10.50
N TRP A 243 2.33 -16.60 -9.40
CA TRP A 243 1.32 -15.88 -8.65
C TRP A 243 1.86 -14.60 -7.99
N PHE A 244 3.02 -14.64 -7.33
CA PHE A 244 3.61 -13.44 -6.72
C PHE A 244 3.85 -12.34 -7.77
N ILE A 245 4.26 -12.77 -8.97
CA ILE A 245 4.48 -11.91 -10.13
C ILE A 245 3.21 -11.17 -10.48
N GLU A 246 2.11 -11.89 -10.65
CA GLU A 246 0.81 -11.34 -11.00
C GLU A 246 0.36 -10.25 -10.01
N TRP A 247 0.58 -10.45 -8.72
CA TRP A 247 0.08 -9.55 -7.67
C TRP A 247 0.99 -8.37 -7.36
N ALA A 248 2.31 -8.56 -7.39
CA ALA A 248 3.26 -7.46 -7.33
C ALA A 248 3.11 -6.55 -8.56
N VAL A 249 2.85 -7.15 -9.74
CA VAL A 249 2.47 -6.42 -10.96
C VAL A 249 1.14 -5.71 -10.75
N THR A 250 0.12 -6.37 -10.18
CA THR A 250 -1.21 -5.78 -9.92
C THR A 250 -1.12 -4.54 -9.03
N GLY A 251 -0.38 -4.58 -7.91
CA GLY A 251 -0.24 -3.44 -7.03
C GLY A 251 0.45 -2.25 -7.72
N ARG A 252 1.53 -2.54 -8.47
CA ARG A 252 2.28 -1.50 -9.20
C ARG A 252 1.51 -0.93 -10.38
N SER A 253 0.83 -1.76 -11.17
CA SER A 253 -0.02 -1.31 -12.29
C SER A 253 -1.18 -0.48 -11.77
N THR A 254 -1.84 -0.92 -10.68
CA THR A 254 -2.91 -0.16 -10.03
C THR A 254 -2.43 1.24 -9.62
N LEU A 255 -1.26 1.36 -9.00
CA LEU A 255 -0.68 2.66 -8.64
C LEU A 255 -0.33 3.49 -9.88
N TYR A 256 0.23 2.88 -10.91
CA TYR A 256 0.59 3.56 -12.15
C TYR A 256 -0.66 4.10 -12.87
N ASP A 257 -1.68 3.28 -13.03
CA ASP A 257 -2.93 3.65 -13.69
C ASP A 257 -3.67 4.74 -12.90
N LEU A 258 -3.73 4.59 -11.57
CA LEU A 258 -4.30 5.60 -10.67
C LEU A 258 -3.53 6.92 -10.77
N GLU A 259 -2.21 6.86 -10.82
CA GLU A 259 -1.37 8.02 -11.00
C GLU A 259 -1.64 8.74 -12.34
N GLN A 260 -1.69 7.99 -13.45
CA GLN A 260 -2.01 8.57 -14.75
C GLN A 260 -3.39 9.22 -14.75
N LYS A 261 -4.37 8.57 -14.10
CA LYS A 261 -5.71 9.09 -13.94
C LYS A 261 -5.73 10.41 -13.15
N ILE A 262 -5.06 10.46 -12.01
CA ILE A 262 -4.96 11.68 -11.18
C ILE A 262 -4.26 12.80 -11.94
N ASN A 263 -3.13 12.53 -12.61
CA ASN A 263 -2.42 13.56 -13.36
C ASN A 263 -3.25 14.12 -14.54
N LYS A 264 -4.17 13.31 -15.07
CA LYS A 264 -5.10 13.73 -16.13
C LYS A 264 -6.28 14.54 -15.58
N GLU A 265 -6.89 14.10 -14.48
CA GLU A 265 -8.11 14.70 -13.91
C GLU A 265 -7.80 15.89 -12.99
N HIS A 266 -6.66 15.87 -12.30
CA HIS A 266 -6.22 16.84 -11.29
C HIS A 266 -4.72 17.17 -11.45
N PRO A 267 -4.34 17.89 -12.51
CA PRO A 267 -2.93 18.21 -12.79
C PRO A 267 -2.26 19.08 -11.71
N ASP A 268 -3.04 19.75 -10.85
CA ASP A 268 -2.59 20.57 -9.73
C ASP A 268 -2.14 19.76 -8.50
N TRP A 269 -2.45 18.47 -8.42
CA TRP A 269 -2.15 17.62 -7.25
C TRP A 269 -0.77 16.93 -7.29
N ASP A 270 0.05 17.22 -8.30
CA ASP A 270 1.36 16.63 -8.62
C ASP A 270 1.75 15.38 -7.81
N THR A 271 1.56 14.20 -8.39
CA THR A 271 1.95 12.93 -7.78
C THR A 271 3.46 12.68 -7.81
N LYS A 272 4.24 13.53 -8.50
CA LYS A 272 5.70 13.41 -8.54
C LYS A 272 6.31 13.89 -7.23
N PRO A 273 7.44 13.30 -6.80
CA PRO A 273 8.21 13.90 -5.73
C PRO A 273 8.65 15.29 -6.20
N THR A 274 8.32 16.32 -5.42
CA THR A 274 8.98 17.63 -5.52
C THR A 274 10.48 17.36 -5.52
N LYS A 275 11.24 18.06 -6.39
CA LYS A 275 12.67 17.84 -6.72
C LYS A 275 13.65 17.66 -5.52
N GLU A 276 13.20 17.76 -4.28
CA GLU A 276 13.98 17.69 -3.05
C GLU A 276 14.11 16.31 -2.39
N GLN A 277 13.30 15.27 -2.68
CA GLN A 277 13.29 14.07 -1.81
C GLN A 277 13.31 12.68 -2.47
N THR A 278 14.06 12.51 -3.54
CA THR A 278 14.59 11.18 -3.90
C THR A 278 16.07 11.28 -4.26
N LYS A 279 16.88 11.80 -3.33
CA LYS A 279 18.30 11.48 -3.33
C LYS A 279 18.42 10.06 -2.78
N THR A 280 18.69 9.10 -3.65
CA THR A 280 19.29 7.83 -3.23
C THR A 280 20.63 8.17 -2.57
N ASN A 281 20.60 8.41 -1.26
CA ASN A 281 21.70 8.97 -0.46
C ASN A 281 22.87 8.00 -0.27
N GLN A 282 23.08 7.04 -1.16
CA GLN A 282 24.09 6.00 -0.97
C GLN A 282 25.19 6.09 -2.02
N CYS A 283 26.43 6.32 -1.55
CA CYS A 283 27.65 6.03 -2.30
C CYS A 283 28.07 4.60 -1.95
N PHE A 284 27.52 3.61 -2.65
CA PHE A 284 27.66 2.18 -2.35
C PHE A 284 29.09 1.75 -2.02
N ILE A 285 30.06 2.11 -2.87
CA ILE A 285 31.47 1.72 -2.72
C ILE A 285 32.14 2.44 -1.53
N ALA A 286 31.84 3.73 -1.31
CA ALA A 286 32.43 4.49 -0.22
C ALA A 286 31.88 4.06 1.15
N THR A 287 30.58 3.78 1.21
CA THR A 287 29.95 3.23 2.43
C THR A 287 30.44 1.81 2.71
N ALA A 288 30.56 0.94 1.70
CA ALA A 288 31.04 -0.43 1.90
C ALA A 288 32.51 -0.51 2.35
N THR A 289 33.35 0.44 1.94
CA THR A 289 34.75 0.51 2.37
C THR A 289 34.87 1.05 3.78
N ILE A 290 34.25 2.19 4.07
CA ILE A 290 34.40 2.91 5.35
C ILE A 290 33.56 2.26 6.45
N GLY A 291 32.37 1.75 6.13
CA GLY A 291 31.45 1.14 7.09
C GLY A 291 30.60 2.13 7.88
N ASP A 292 30.75 3.42 7.62
CA ASP A 292 29.99 4.50 8.24
C ASP A 292 29.39 5.39 7.13
N PRO A 293 28.05 5.40 6.98
CA PRO A 293 27.35 6.25 6.02
C PRO A 293 27.54 7.75 6.26
N ASP A 294 27.85 8.19 7.48
CA ASP A 294 27.94 9.61 7.87
C ASP A 294 29.38 10.11 7.94
N HIS A 295 30.34 9.27 7.57
CA HIS A 295 31.74 9.64 7.52
C HIS A 295 31.98 10.82 6.55
N PRO A 296 32.80 11.84 6.90
CA PRO A 296 32.98 13.05 6.10
C PRO A 296 33.35 12.82 4.64
N ALA A 297 34.16 11.79 4.36
CA ALA A 297 34.52 11.42 2.98
C ALA A 297 33.33 10.88 2.16
N VAL A 298 32.41 10.17 2.81
CA VAL A 298 31.19 9.65 2.16
C VAL A 298 30.24 10.80 1.88
N VAL A 299 30.04 11.69 2.85
CA VAL A 299 29.23 12.90 2.69
C VAL A 299 29.76 13.78 1.56
N LEU A 300 31.07 14.06 1.54
CA LEU A 300 31.71 14.84 0.48
C LEU A 300 31.50 14.23 -0.92
N LEU A 301 31.59 12.91 -1.05
CA LEU A 301 31.36 12.23 -2.33
C LEU A 301 29.90 12.29 -2.77
N ARG A 302 28.95 12.28 -1.83
CA ARG A 302 27.52 12.49 -2.12
C ARG A 302 27.26 13.90 -2.61
N GLU A 303 27.80 14.91 -1.92
CA GLU A 303 27.70 16.31 -2.35
C GLU A 303 28.34 16.51 -3.73
N PHE A 304 29.51 15.91 -3.99
CA PHE A 304 30.14 15.97 -5.29
C PHE A 304 29.29 15.33 -6.40
N ARG A 305 28.64 14.20 -6.11
CA ARG A 305 27.69 13.60 -7.05
C ARG A 305 26.54 14.55 -7.35
N ASP A 306 25.92 15.08 -6.30
CA ASP A 306 24.68 15.84 -6.42
C ASP A 306 24.92 17.23 -7.03
N ASP A 307 25.91 17.96 -6.52
CA ASP A 307 26.09 19.37 -6.82
C ASP A 307 27.06 19.60 -7.99
N TYR A 308 27.89 18.61 -8.33
CA TYR A 308 28.87 18.73 -9.42
C TYR A 308 28.61 17.77 -10.58
N LEU A 309 28.44 16.46 -10.34
CA LEU A 309 28.29 15.48 -11.42
C LEU A 309 26.92 15.55 -12.10
N LEU A 310 25.82 15.61 -11.35
CA LEU A 310 24.47 15.62 -11.95
C LEU A 310 24.18 16.89 -12.78
N ASN A 311 24.90 17.98 -12.50
CA ASN A 311 24.82 19.22 -13.25
C ASN A 311 25.50 19.16 -14.63
N ARG A 312 26.27 18.09 -14.94
CA ARG A 312 26.96 17.91 -16.22
C ARG A 312 26.45 16.67 -16.97
N SER A 313 26.35 16.75 -18.30
CA SER A 313 25.87 15.64 -19.15
C SER A 313 26.72 14.36 -18.99
N ALA A 314 28.04 14.51 -19.02
CA ALA A 314 28.97 13.40 -18.77
C ALA A 314 28.85 12.83 -17.35
N GLY A 315 28.61 13.69 -16.35
CA GLY A 315 28.43 13.25 -14.97
C GLY A 315 27.14 12.46 -14.76
N ARG A 316 26.04 12.82 -15.44
CA ARG A 316 24.81 12.01 -15.43
C ARG A 316 25.01 10.61 -16.02
N LEU A 317 25.77 10.48 -17.10
CA LEU A 317 26.10 9.18 -17.70
C LEU A 317 26.94 8.32 -16.75
N PHE A 318 27.96 8.92 -16.13
CA PHE A 318 28.78 8.25 -15.12
C PHE A 318 27.96 7.78 -13.92
N VAL A 319 27.06 8.63 -13.39
CA VAL A 319 26.20 8.26 -12.27
C VAL A 319 25.31 7.08 -12.64
N ARG A 320 24.69 7.06 -13.82
CA ARG A 320 23.89 5.92 -14.27
C ARG A 320 24.69 4.61 -14.29
N TRP A 321 25.88 4.64 -14.87
CA TRP A 321 26.79 3.49 -14.87
C TRP A 321 27.21 3.06 -13.46
N TYR A 322 27.54 4.02 -12.59
CA TYR A 322 27.91 3.78 -11.21
C TYR A 322 26.77 3.13 -10.41
N TYR A 323 25.53 3.52 -10.64
CA TYR A 323 24.36 2.91 -9.99
C TYR A 323 24.03 1.53 -10.53
N ALA A 324 24.33 1.25 -11.80
CA ALA A 324 24.14 -0.07 -12.38
C ALA A 324 25.12 -1.11 -11.80
N ILE A 325 26.38 -0.73 -11.55
CA ILE A 325 27.44 -1.68 -11.18
C ILE A 325 27.87 -1.55 -9.70
N GLY A 326 27.75 -0.35 -9.14
CA GLY A 326 28.20 0.00 -7.79
C GLY A 326 27.66 -0.91 -6.68
N PRO A 327 26.38 -1.30 -6.67
CA PRO A 327 25.83 -2.20 -5.65
C PRO A 327 26.48 -3.59 -5.67
N VAL A 328 26.82 -4.12 -6.85
CA VAL A 328 27.48 -5.43 -6.99
C VAL A 328 28.90 -5.36 -6.45
N ALA A 329 29.67 -4.33 -6.86
CA ALA A 329 31.04 -4.13 -6.38
C ALA A 329 31.08 -3.92 -4.85
N ALA A 330 30.15 -3.12 -4.32
CA ALA A 330 30.07 -2.82 -2.89
C ALA A 330 29.86 -4.08 -2.03
N ARG A 331 29.04 -5.03 -2.47
CA ARG A 331 28.85 -6.32 -1.78
C ARG A 331 30.14 -7.13 -1.70
N VAL A 332 30.88 -7.23 -2.80
CA VAL A 332 32.17 -7.95 -2.84
C VAL A 332 33.19 -7.30 -1.90
N ILE A 333 33.23 -5.97 -1.89
CA ILE A 333 34.14 -5.22 -1.03
C ILE A 333 33.78 -5.39 0.45
N ALA A 334 32.50 -5.29 0.80
CA ALA A 334 32.04 -5.35 2.19
C ALA A 334 32.40 -6.67 2.89
N ARG A 335 32.44 -7.78 2.14
CA ARG A 335 32.75 -9.13 2.67
C ARG A 335 34.22 -9.35 3.05
N SER A 336 35.15 -8.46 2.66
CA SER A 336 36.58 -8.66 2.93
C SER A 336 37.27 -7.41 3.47
N LEU A 337 37.88 -7.56 4.65
CA LEU A 337 38.67 -6.50 5.29
C LEU A 337 39.85 -6.04 4.41
N ILE A 338 40.43 -6.95 3.63
CA ILE A 338 41.54 -6.63 2.71
C ILE A 338 41.02 -5.81 1.52
N LEU A 339 39.92 -6.22 0.89
CA LEU A 339 39.32 -5.44 -0.21
C LEU A 339 38.84 -4.06 0.24
N ARG A 340 38.28 -3.94 1.46
CA ARG A 340 37.92 -2.63 2.03
C ARG A 340 39.14 -1.72 2.11
N ARG A 341 40.26 -2.24 2.61
CA ARG A 341 41.50 -1.47 2.79
C ARG A 341 42.14 -1.09 1.46
N ILE A 342 42.18 -2.01 0.49
CA ILE A 342 42.67 -1.77 -0.87
C ILE A 342 41.81 -0.72 -1.57
N THR A 343 40.49 -0.91 -1.57
CA THR A 343 39.55 -0.01 -2.26
C THR A 343 39.53 1.37 -1.61
N TYR A 344 39.66 1.46 -0.29
CA TYR A 344 39.79 2.74 0.41
C TYR A 344 41.01 3.54 -0.11
N TRP A 345 42.17 2.88 -0.18
CA TRP A 345 43.41 3.53 -0.58
C TRP A 345 43.48 3.82 -2.09
N LEU A 346 43.02 2.91 -2.94
CA LEU A 346 43.13 3.03 -4.39
C LEU A 346 41.99 3.81 -5.04
N VAL A 347 40.80 3.80 -4.44
CA VAL A 347 39.59 4.37 -5.07
C VAL A 347 39.01 5.50 -4.23
N VAL A 348 38.62 5.24 -2.98
CA VAL A 348 37.80 6.20 -2.21
C VAL A 348 38.59 7.42 -1.79
N ARG A 349 39.79 7.24 -1.26
CA ARG A 349 40.66 8.35 -0.83
C ARG A 349 41.08 9.27 -1.98
N PRO A 350 41.56 8.77 -3.15
CA PRO A 350 41.87 9.65 -4.27
C PRO A 350 40.61 10.31 -4.85
N ALA A 351 39.50 9.58 -4.94
CA ALA A 351 38.23 10.15 -5.40
C ALA A 351 37.75 11.28 -4.49
N ALA A 352 37.80 11.12 -3.16
CA ALA A 352 37.40 12.16 -2.21
C ALA A 352 38.31 13.40 -2.30
N LYS A 353 39.63 13.20 -2.48
CA LYS A 353 40.58 14.31 -2.67
C LYS A 353 40.33 15.06 -3.98
N MET A 354 40.04 14.34 -5.06
CA MET A 354 39.68 14.93 -6.35
C MET A 354 38.36 15.68 -6.26
N ALA A 355 37.33 15.08 -5.66
CA ALA A 355 36.03 15.70 -5.43
C ALA A 355 36.17 17.03 -4.65
N GLY A 356 36.93 17.03 -3.55
CA GLY A 356 37.18 18.24 -2.77
C GLY A 356 37.89 19.35 -3.56
N ARG A 357 38.79 19.01 -4.48
CA ARG A 357 39.44 20.00 -5.37
C ARG A 357 38.46 20.56 -6.39
N SER A 358 37.70 19.70 -7.05
CA SER A 358 36.73 20.07 -8.07
C SER A 358 35.60 20.94 -7.49
N MET A 359 35.12 20.63 -6.29
CA MET A 359 34.10 21.44 -5.60
C MET A 359 34.63 22.81 -5.18
N LYS A 360 35.87 22.90 -4.70
CA LYS A 360 36.50 24.21 -4.39
C LYS A 360 36.63 25.07 -5.65
N LYS A 361 36.98 24.47 -6.78
CA LYS A 361 37.11 25.15 -8.07
C LYS A 361 35.74 25.64 -8.59
N ALA A 362 34.71 24.79 -8.49
CA ALA A 362 33.35 25.14 -8.88
C ALA A 362 32.77 26.28 -8.01
N ARG A 363 32.99 26.26 -6.69
CA ARG A 363 32.54 27.33 -5.77
C ARG A 363 33.24 28.68 -6.01
N ARG A 364 34.39 28.69 -6.71
CA ARG A 364 35.10 29.91 -7.12
C ARG A 364 34.71 30.41 -8.52
N GLY A 365 33.79 29.72 -9.22
CA GLY A 365 33.33 30.11 -10.56
C GLY A 365 34.33 29.79 -11.69
N GLU A 366 35.29 28.89 -11.45
CA GLU A 366 36.38 28.59 -12.40
C GLU A 366 36.12 27.37 -13.32
N VAL A 367 34.88 26.87 -13.44
CA VAL A 367 34.53 25.59 -14.13
C VAL A 367 33.19 25.61 -14.84
#